data_AF-A0A7K8NWL8-F1
#
_entry.id   AF-A0A7K8NWL8-F1
#
_cell.length_a   1.000
_cell.length_b   1.000
_cell.length_c   1.000
_cell.angle_alpha   90.00
_cell.angle_beta   90.00
_cell.angle_gamma   90.00
#
_symmetry.space_group_name_H-M   'P 1'
#
loop_
_entity.id
_entity.type
_entity.pdbx_description
1 polymer ?
#
loop_
_entity_poly.entity_id
_entity_poly.type
_entity_poly.pdbx_seq_one_letter_code
_entity_poly.pdbx_strand_id
1 'polypeptide(L)'
;ELQTVRTALAVIGKGCLSASFNCVFLFTTELYPTPIRQTGLGFGSTMARVGGIVAPLVKMMDEYYPFVPPVVYGAGPILSAVAAGFLPETLNAPLPD
;
A
#
# COMPACT_ATOMS: atom_id res chain seq x y z
N GLU A 1 -27.16 6.28 11.57
CA GLU A 1 -26.76 4.86 11.49
C GLU A 1 -25.82 4.53 10.33
N LEU A 2 -26.30 4.40 9.08
CA LEU A 2 -25.45 3.94 7.96
C LEU A 2 -24.23 4.86 7.66
N GLN A 3 -24.39 6.18 7.86
CA GLN A 3 -23.33 7.16 7.62
C GLN A 3 -22.17 7.01 8.62
N THR A 4 -22.49 6.76 9.91
CA THR A 4 -21.49 6.52 10.96
C THR A 4 -20.69 5.25 10.69
N VAL A 5 -21.35 4.19 10.23
CA VAL A 5 -20.67 2.93 9.84
C VAL A 5 -19.74 3.17 8.65
N ARG A 6 -20.18 3.91 7.63
CA ARG A 6 -19.35 4.24 6.46
C ARG A 6 -18.12 5.08 6.83
N THR A 7 -18.29 6.09 7.70
CA THR A 7 -17.15 6.92 8.13
C THR A 7 -16.20 6.14 9.03
N ALA A 8 -16.71 5.32 9.95
CA ALA A 8 -15.87 4.44 10.78
C ALA A 8 -15.03 3.49 9.92
N LEU A 9 -15.66 2.82 8.94
CA LEU A 9 -14.96 1.93 8.02
C LEU A 9 -13.90 2.68 7.19
N ALA A 10 -14.22 3.88 6.72
CA ALA A 10 -13.29 4.72 5.98
C ALA A 10 -12.09 5.18 6.83
N VAL A 11 -12.31 5.50 8.11
CA VAL A 11 -11.24 5.88 9.05
C VAL A 11 -10.34 4.69 9.36
N ILE A 12 -10.92 3.52 9.62
CA ILE A 12 -10.17 2.28 9.83
C ILE A 12 -9.33 1.97 8.60
N GLY A 13 -9.92 2.00 7.40
CA GLY A 13 -9.21 1.77 6.15
C GLY A 13 -8.05 2.74 5.93
N LYS A 14 -8.23 4.04 6.20
CA LYS A 14 -7.13 5.02 6.14
C LYS A 14 -6.06 4.77 7.20
N GLY A 15 -6.45 4.39 8.42
CA GLY A 15 -5.52 4.04 9.49
C GLY A 15 -4.65 2.85 9.11
N CYS A 16 -5.26 1.77 8.61
CA CYS A 16 -4.54 0.60 8.11
C CYS A 16 -3.58 0.96 6.97
N LEU A 17 -4.01 1.76 6.01
CA LEU A 17 -3.15 2.21 4.91
C LEU A 17 -1.92 2.98 5.42
N SER A 18 -2.11 3.87 6.41
CA SER A 18 -1.01 4.61 7.03
C SER A 18 -0.04 3.69 7.77
N ALA A 19 -0.56 2.71 8.51
CA ALA A 19 0.26 1.74 9.22
C ALA A 19 1.10 0.90 8.24
N SER A 20 0.48 0.39 7.17
CA SER A 20 1.18 -0.37 6.13
C SER A 20 2.27 0.46 5.45
N PHE A 21 2.01 1.73 5.15
CA PHE A 21 3.02 2.63 4.60
C PHE A 21 4.22 2.77 5.54
N ASN A 22 3.98 2.95 6.84
CA ASN A 22 5.05 3.06 7.82
C ASN A 22 5.86 1.75 7.92
N CYS A 23 5.18 0.60 7.94
CA CYS A 23 5.85 -0.70 7.92
C CYS A 23 6.76 -0.87 6.70
N VAL A 24 6.28 -0.56 5.49
CA VAL A 24 7.08 -0.66 4.26
C VAL A 24 8.33 0.23 4.34
N PHE A 25 8.20 1.45 4.88
CA PHE A 25 9.34 2.33 5.11
C PHE A 25 10.36 1.70 6.08
N LEU A 26 9.90 1.16 7.21
CA LEU A 26 10.75 0.48 8.19
C LEU A 26 11.46 -0.74 7.59
N PHE A 27 10.72 -1.64 6.92
CA PHE A 27 11.30 -2.79 6.22
C PHE A 27 12.33 -2.36 5.17
N THR A 28 12.10 -1.26 4.46
CA THR A 28 13.08 -0.74 3.50
C THR A 28 14.37 -0.30 4.20
N THR A 29 14.29 0.22 5.43
CA THR A 29 15.48 0.61 6.19
C THR A 29 16.21 -0.56 6.84
N GLU A 30 15.51 -1.64 7.18
CA GLU A 30 16.09 -2.83 7.83
C GLU A 30 16.68 -3.83 6.82
N LEU A 31 16.02 -4.00 5.66
CA LEU A 31 16.38 -5.02 4.67
C LEU A 31 17.44 -4.53 3.67
N TYR A 32 17.50 -3.22 3.39
CA TYR A 32 18.40 -2.67 2.38
C TYR A 32 19.67 -2.05 3.01
N PRO A 33 20.89 -2.47 2.58
CA PRO A 33 22.14 -1.86 3.00
C PRO A 33 22.19 -0.39 2.56
N THR A 34 22.98 0.40 3.29
CA THR A 34 23.06 1.86 3.17
C THR A 34 23.09 2.43 1.74
N PRO A 35 23.83 1.88 0.75
CA PRO A 35 23.90 2.46 -0.59
C PRO A 35 22.61 2.34 -1.42
N ILE A 36 21.75 1.35 -1.17
CA ILE A 36 20.55 1.11 -1.98
C ILE A 36 19.24 1.50 -1.27
N ARG A 37 19.32 1.87 0.01
CA ARG A 37 18.18 2.29 0.83
C ARG A 37 17.43 3.48 0.24
N GLN A 38 18.17 4.53 -0.17
CA GLN A 38 17.55 5.73 -0.75
C GLN A 38 16.88 5.44 -2.10
N THR A 39 17.47 4.55 -2.89
CA THR A 39 16.89 4.08 -4.15
C THR A 39 15.60 3.28 -3.92
N GLY A 40 15.58 2.38 -2.93
CA GLY A 40 14.40 1.62 -2.54
C GLY A 40 13.24 2.52 -2.08
N LEU A 41 13.52 3.50 -1.22
CA LEU A 41 12.53 4.49 -0.78
C LEU A 41 12.01 5.36 -1.95
N GLY A 42 12.90 5.77 -2.85
CA GLY A 42 12.54 6.51 -4.06
C GLY A 42 11.65 5.70 -5.00
N PHE A 43 11.94 4.41 -5.16
CA PHE A 43 11.14 3.49 -5.98
C PHE A 43 9.74 3.31 -5.39
N GLY A 44 9.63 3.04 -4.09
CA GLY A 44 8.33 2.93 -3.40
C GLY A 44 7.49 4.20 -3.53
N SER A 45 8.12 5.36 -3.38
CA SER A 45 7.46 6.66 -3.57
C SER A 45 6.96 6.85 -5.01
N THR A 46 7.75 6.43 -6.00
CA THR A 46 7.36 6.51 -7.41
C THR A 46 6.17 5.62 -7.71
N MET A 47 6.17 4.38 -7.19
CA MET A 47 5.04 3.46 -7.33
C MET A 47 3.76 4.00 -6.67
N ALA A 48 3.86 4.66 -5.51
CA ALA A 48 2.73 5.32 -4.87
C ALA A 48 2.14 6.45 -5.75
N ARG A 49 2.99 7.21 -6.45
CA ARG A 49 2.54 8.24 -7.40
C ARG A 49 1.84 7.63 -8.61
N VAL A 50 2.36 6.53 -9.15
CA VAL A 50 1.70 5.78 -10.23
C VAL A 50 0.31 5.34 -9.79
N GLY A 51 0.16 4.78 -8.59
CA GLY A 51 -1.16 4.44 -8.04
C GLY A 51 -2.11 5.64 -7.95
N GLY A 52 -1.61 6.81 -7.55
CA GLY A 52 -2.37 8.05 -7.52
C GLY A 52 -2.81 8.55 -8.90
N ILE A 53 -2.03 8.30 -9.96
CA ILE A 53 -2.40 8.61 -11.36
C ILE A 53 -3.44 7.62 -11.89
N VAL A 54 -3.32 6.34 -11.53
CA VAL A 54 -4.23 5.28 -11.98
C VAL A 54 -5.61 5.40 -11.30
N ALA A 55 -5.69 5.84 -10.05
CA ALA A 55 -6.96 5.98 -9.32
C ALA A 55 -8.05 6.80 -10.05
N PRO A 56 -7.81 8.05 -10.52
CA PRO A 56 -8.81 8.80 -11.27
C PRO A 56 -9.13 8.17 -12.64
N LEU A 57 -8.16 7.52 -13.30
CA LEU A 57 -8.39 6.82 -14.57
C LEU A 57 -9.37 5.64 -14.38
N VAL A 58 -9.18 4.86 -13.32
CA VAL A 58 -10.10 3.76 -12.96
C VAL A 58 -11.48 4.31 -12.59
N LYS A 59 -11.54 5.45 -11.89
CA LYS A 59 -12.82 6.11 -11.57
C LYS A 59 -13.53 6.62 -12.83
N MET A 60 -12.82 7.09 -13.84
CA MET A 60 -13.43 7.49 -15.12
C MET A 60 -14.03 6.29 -15.87
N MET A 61 -13.47 5.10 -15.74
CA MET A 61 -14.03 3.88 -16.32
C MET A 61 -15.31 3.38 -15.63
N ASP A 62 -15.65 3.89 -14.45
CA ASP A 62 -16.90 3.59 -13.73
C ASP A 62 -18.15 3.87 -14.58
N GLU A 63 -18.09 4.89 -15.42
CA GLU A 63 -19.21 5.32 -16.28
C GLU A 63 -19.58 4.28 -17.35
N TYR A 64 -18.61 3.45 -17.76
CA TYR A 64 -18.83 2.37 -18.73
C TYR A 64 -18.94 1.00 -18.04
N TYR A 65 -18.14 0.76 -17.00
CA TYR A 65 -18.10 -0.51 -16.26
C TYR A 65 -18.10 -0.28 -14.74
N PRO A 66 -19.27 -0.21 -14.09
CA PRO A 66 -19.39 0.11 -12.66
C PRO A 66 -18.81 -0.97 -11.72
N PHE A 67 -18.51 -2.16 -12.24
CA PHE A 67 -17.86 -3.24 -11.48
C PHE A 67 -16.33 -3.08 -11.37
N VAL A 68 -15.71 -2.30 -12.26
CA VAL A 68 -14.24 -2.20 -12.35
C VAL A 68 -13.64 -1.50 -11.12
N PRO A 69 -14.13 -0.34 -10.67
CA PRO A 69 -13.54 0.34 -9.51
C PRO A 69 -13.53 -0.50 -8.22
N PRO A 70 -14.66 -1.11 -7.77
CA PRO A 70 -14.65 -1.88 -6.52
C PRO A 70 -13.72 -3.10 -6.60
N VAL A 71 -13.59 -3.74 -7.77
CA VAL A 71 -12.65 -4.85 -7.95
C VAL A 71 -11.21 -4.37 -7.88
N VAL A 72 -10.84 -3.28 -8.56
CA VAL A 72 -9.46 -2.79 -8.56
C VAL A 72 -9.06 -2.30 -7.17
N TYR A 73 -9.90 -1.50 -6.52
CA TYR A 73 -9.63 -0.99 -5.18
C TYR A 73 -9.69 -2.06 -4.09
N GLY A 74 -10.44 -3.15 -4.30
CA GLY A 74 -10.51 -4.28 -3.37
C GLY A 74 -9.42 -5.32 -3.58
N ALA A 75 -9.19 -5.76 -4.82
CA ALA A 75 -8.24 -6.83 -5.14
C ALA A 75 -6.78 -6.37 -5.00
N GLY A 76 -6.47 -5.12 -5.36
CA GLY A 76 -5.12 -4.56 -5.25
C GLY A 76 -4.52 -4.70 -3.84
N PRO A 77 -5.17 -4.18 -2.78
CA PRO A 77 -4.67 -4.33 -1.42
C PRO A 77 -4.66 -5.78 -0.93
N ILE A 78 -5.60 -6.63 -1.34
CA ILE A 78 -5.60 -8.07 -0.97
C ILE A 78 -4.35 -8.76 -1.53
N LEU A 79 -4.04 -8.57 -2.82
CA LEU A 79 -2.83 -9.11 -3.43
C LEU A 79 -1.57 -8.59 -2.74
N SER A 80 -1.55 -7.31 -2.38
CA SER A 80 -0.42 -6.72 -1.64
C SER A 80 -0.26 -7.33 -0.24
N ALA A 81 -1.36 -7.62 0.46
CA ALA A 81 -1.34 -8.22 1.78
C ALA A 81 -0.84 -9.67 1.72
N VAL A 82 -1.27 -10.43 0.70
CA VAL A 82 -0.76 -11.80 0.46
C VAL A 82 0.74 -11.75 0.19
N ALA A 83 1.20 -10.85 -0.68
CA ALA A 83 2.62 -10.67 -0.97
C ALA A 83 3.42 -10.25 0.28
N ALA A 84 2.87 -9.38 1.12
CA ALA A 84 3.48 -8.98 2.38
C ALA A 84 3.61 -10.16 3.37
N GLY A 85 2.73 -11.16 3.30
CA GLY A 85 2.84 -12.39 4.09
C GLY A 85 4.04 -13.27 3.73
N PHE A 86 4.62 -13.09 2.54
CA PHE A 86 5.86 -13.77 2.15
C PHE A 86 7.13 -13.03 2.59
N LEU A 87 6.99 -11.85 3.20
CA LEU A 87 8.13 -11.07 3.64
C LEU A 87 8.76 -11.73 4.89
N PRO A 88 10.09 -11.96 4.90
CA PRO A 88 10.76 -12.56 6.04
C PRO A 88 10.66 -11.63 7.26
N GLU A 89 10.55 -12.23 8.44
CA GLU A 89 10.53 -11.48 9.70
C GLU A 89 11.92 -10.85 9.92
N THR A 90 11.96 -9.51 9.99
CA THR A 90 13.20 -8.74 10.20
C THR A 90 13.54 -8.55 11.68
N LEU A 91 12.63 -8.92 12.58
CA LEU A 91 12.80 -8.76 14.03
C LEU A 91 13.98 -9.61 14.53
N ASN A 92 15.03 -8.95 15.07
CA ASN A 92 16.29 -9.54 15.56
C ASN A 92 17.32 -10.02 14.51
N ALA A 93 17.16 -9.66 13.24
CA ALA A 93 18.21 -9.90 12.25
C ALA A 93 19.34 -8.85 12.39
N PRO A 94 20.63 -9.23 12.31
CA PRO A 94 21.72 -8.25 12.24
C PRO A 94 21.58 -7.44 10.94
N LEU A 95 21.70 -6.11 11.04
CA LEU A 95 21.63 -5.24 9.87
C LEU A 95 22.74 -5.63 8.88
N PRO A 96 22.43 -5.85 7.60
CA PRO A 96 23.43 -5.90 6.55
C PRO A 96 24.05 -4.50 6.43
N ASP A 97 25.34 -4.38 6.75
CA ASP A 97 26.12 -3.14 6.55
C ASP A 97 26.20 -2.75 5.05
#